data_AF-A0A3B0TJE9-F1
#
_entry.id   AF-A0A3B0TJE9-F1
#
_cell.length_a   1.000
_cell.length_b   1.000
_cell.length_c   1.000
_cell.angle_alpha   90.00
_cell.angle_beta   90.00
_cell.angle_gamma   90.00
#
_symmetry.space_group_name_H-M   'P 1'
#
loop_
_entity.id
_entity.type
_entity.pdbx_description
1 polymer ?
#
loop_
_entity_poly.entity_id
_entity_poly.type
_entity_poly.pdbx_seq_one_letter_code
_entity_poly.pdbx_strand_id
1 'polypeptide(L)'
;VVFSIVKWDKPLLLVGRVVERVGGWLGRKLHKEWELSAQGFLDHRIEVVEALGKRWPKALGAAVLNWMLDYMVLFTALYAVGAKPRASLVLVAFAGSAVLGMIPLTPGGIGFVEIGLTAMLVAAGIPGPDAALATLAYRLFQFWLPIPAGAIAYLFFKRKYGKPLALEGTTG
;
A
#
# COMPACT_ATOMS: atom_id res chain seq x y z
N VAL A 1 -22.26 4.87 -19.41
CA VAL A 1 -21.30 4.75 -18.27
C VAL A 1 -20.08 3.90 -18.62
N VAL A 2 -20.20 2.90 -19.53
CA VAL A 2 -19.08 2.15 -20.16
C VAL A 2 -18.08 3.05 -20.93
N PHE A 3 -18.48 4.26 -21.30
CA PHE A 3 -17.71 5.16 -22.18
C PHE A 3 -16.46 5.83 -21.56
N SER A 4 -16.28 5.82 -20.23
CA SER A 4 -15.09 6.45 -19.61
C SER A 4 -13.88 5.52 -19.47
N ILE A 5 -14.06 4.21 -19.68
CA ILE A 5 -12.96 3.23 -19.61
C ILE A 5 -12.04 3.36 -20.84
N VAL A 6 -12.56 3.78 -22.00
CA VAL A 6 -11.87 3.67 -23.30
C VAL A 6 -10.99 4.88 -23.67
N LYS A 7 -10.88 5.91 -22.81
CA LYS A 7 -9.97 7.06 -23.09
C LYS A 7 -8.62 7.02 -22.36
N TRP A 8 -8.41 6.06 -21.46
CA TRP A 8 -7.21 5.97 -20.61
C TRP A 8 -6.45 4.65 -20.73
N ASP A 9 -6.65 3.90 -21.82
CA ASP A 9 -5.96 2.62 -22.05
C ASP A 9 -4.44 2.80 -22.16
N LYS A 10 -3.98 3.93 -22.72
CA LYS A 10 -2.56 4.19 -22.99
C LYS A 10 -1.69 4.34 -21.74
N PRO A 11 -2.06 5.14 -20.72
CA PRO A 11 -1.27 5.24 -19.49
C PRO A 11 -1.32 3.97 -18.64
N LEU A 12 -2.45 3.25 -18.61
CA LEU A 12 -2.53 1.94 -17.96
C LEU A 12 -1.61 0.89 -18.63
N LEU A 13 -1.49 0.91 -19.96
CA LEU A 13 -0.55 0.07 -20.70
C LEU A 13 0.92 0.51 -20.53
N LEU A 14 1.16 1.78 -20.18
CA LEU A 14 2.51 2.29 -19.90
C LEU A 14 2.98 1.87 -18.51
N VAL A 15 2.10 2.04 -17.51
CA VAL A 15 2.30 1.53 -16.14
C VAL A 15 2.43 0.01 -16.17
N GLY A 16 1.57 -0.69 -16.93
CA GLY A 16 1.63 -2.14 -17.14
C GLY A 16 2.97 -2.60 -17.74
N ARG A 17 3.47 -1.94 -18.78
CA ARG A 17 4.78 -2.26 -19.38
C ARG A 17 5.96 -1.97 -18.46
N VAL A 18 5.86 -0.94 -17.62
CA VAL A 18 6.90 -0.65 -16.61
C VAL A 18 6.88 -1.73 -15.53
N VAL A 19 5.69 -2.10 -15.05
CA VAL A 19 5.48 -3.17 -14.06
C VAL A 19 5.94 -4.53 -14.60
N GLU A 20 5.63 -4.88 -15.85
CA GLU A 20 6.09 -6.11 -16.50
C GLU A 20 7.60 -6.12 -16.72
N ARG A 21 8.19 -4.99 -17.12
CA ARG A 21 9.64 -4.90 -17.35
C ARG A 21 10.42 -5.01 -16.04
N VAL A 22 9.90 -4.42 -14.96
CA VAL A 22 10.48 -4.50 -13.62
C VAL A 22 10.24 -5.88 -13.00
N GLY A 23 9.03 -6.43 -13.14
CA GLY A 23 8.65 -7.77 -12.67
C GLY A 23 9.42 -8.88 -13.37
N GLY A 24 9.59 -8.80 -14.69
CA GLY A 24 10.39 -9.76 -15.47
C GLY A 24 11.89 -9.64 -15.21
N TRP A 25 12.40 -8.45 -14.88
CA TRP A 25 13.78 -8.28 -14.42
C TRP A 25 14.00 -8.89 -13.03
N LEU A 26 13.07 -8.68 -12.09
CA LEU A 26 13.11 -9.25 -10.74
C LEU A 26 12.93 -10.78 -10.72
N GLY A 27 11.97 -11.31 -11.50
CA GLY A 27 11.70 -12.75 -11.59
C GLY A 27 12.89 -13.54 -12.14
N ARG A 28 13.57 -12.99 -13.16
CA ARG A 28 14.82 -13.58 -13.69
C ARG A 28 15.97 -13.55 -12.68
N LYS A 29 16.02 -12.52 -11.82
CA LYS A 29 17.07 -12.38 -10.80
C LYS A 29 16.83 -13.27 -9.57
N LEU A 30 15.59 -13.71 -9.34
CA LEU A 30 15.17 -14.50 -8.18
C LEU A 30 14.86 -15.96 -8.49
N HIS A 31 15.07 -16.45 -9.73
CA HIS A 31 14.86 -17.86 -10.14
C HIS A 31 13.49 -18.43 -9.70
N LYS A 32 12.44 -17.59 -9.67
CA LYS A 32 11.08 -18.00 -9.29
C LYS A 32 10.18 -17.74 -10.48
N GLU A 33 9.65 -18.80 -11.08
CA GLU A 33 8.64 -18.70 -12.13
C GLU A 33 7.34 -18.20 -11.49
N TRP A 34 7.09 -16.89 -11.61
CA TRP A 34 5.80 -16.33 -11.27
C TRP A 34 4.88 -16.66 -12.44
N GLU A 35 4.04 -17.69 -12.30
CA GLU A 35 2.91 -17.96 -13.21
C GLU A 35 1.86 -16.85 -13.08
N LEU A 36 2.20 -15.65 -13.53
CA LEU A 36 1.24 -14.58 -13.82
C LEU A 36 0.53 -14.94 -15.13
N SER A 37 -0.37 -15.92 -15.08
CA SER A 37 -1.22 -16.25 -16.21
C SER A 37 -2.19 -15.09 -16.48
N ALA A 38 -2.11 -14.52 -17.69
CA ALA A 38 -2.95 -13.40 -18.13
C ALA A 38 -4.46 -13.72 -18.05
N GLN A 39 -4.83 -15.01 -18.10
CA GLN A 39 -6.22 -15.47 -17.97
C GLN A 39 -6.71 -15.46 -16.52
N GLY A 40 -5.89 -15.83 -15.53
CA GLY A 40 -6.25 -15.73 -14.11
C GLY A 40 -6.43 -14.29 -13.63
N PHE A 41 -5.75 -13.33 -14.26
CA PHE A 41 -5.91 -11.91 -13.97
C PHE A 41 -7.22 -11.32 -14.52
N LEU A 42 -7.77 -11.91 -15.59
CA LEU A 42 -9.03 -11.46 -16.20
C LEU A 42 -10.23 -11.95 -15.38
N ASP A 43 -10.21 -13.20 -14.90
CA ASP A 43 -11.29 -13.75 -14.07
C ASP A 43 -11.40 -13.03 -12.72
N HIS A 44 -10.27 -12.71 -12.08
CA HIS A 44 -10.27 -11.93 -10.83
C HIS A 44 -10.68 -10.47 -11.03
N ARG A 45 -10.42 -9.85 -12.19
CA ARG A 45 -10.88 -8.48 -12.44
C ARG A 45 -12.40 -8.42 -12.54
N ILE A 46 -13.03 -9.40 -13.17
CA ILE A 46 -14.49 -9.45 -13.32
C ILE A 46 -15.12 -9.67 -11.94
N GLU A 47 -14.58 -10.59 -11.15
CA GLU A 47 -15.05 -10.88 -9.79
C GLU A 47 -14.91 -9.68 -8.83
N VAL A 48 -13.78 -8.94 -8.90
CA VAL A 48 -13.57 -7.71 -8.10
C VAL A 48 -14.53 -6.60 -8.53
N VAL A 49 -14.75 -6.40 -9.84
CA VAL A 49 -15.69 -5.38 -10.36
C VAL A 49 -17.13 -5.73 -10.02
N GLU A 50 -17.48 -7.02 -10.06
CA GLU A 50 -18.80 -7.53 -9.72
C GLU A 50 -19.07 -7.43 -8.20
N ALA A 51 -18.08 -7.73 -7.36
CA ALA A 51 -18.15 -7.55 -5.91
C ALA A 51 -18.21 -6.07 -5.47
N LEU A 52 -17.55 -5.15 -6.19
CA LEU A 52 -17.53 -3.70 -5.89
C LEU A 52 -18.79 -2.96 -6.39
N GLY A 53 -19.49 -3.53 -7.37
CA GLY A 53 -20.76 -3.00 -7.90
C GLY A 53 -20.73 -1.50 -8.23
N LYS A 54 -21.80 -0.78 -7.91
CA LYS A 54 -21.93 0.68 -8.19
C LYS A 54 -21.01 1.58 -7.34
N ARG A 55 -20.28 1.03 -6.36
CA ARG A 55 -19.46 1.81 -5.40
C ARG A 55 -17.98 1.88 -5.78
N TRP A 56 -17.58 1.23 -6.88
CA TRP A 56 -16.18 1.24 -7.35
C TRP A 56 -15.53 2.63 -7.44
N PRO A 57 -16.22 3.73 -7.85
CA PRO A 57 -15.57 5.05 -7.91
C PRO A 57 -15.28 5.60 -6.50
N LYS A 58 -16.15 5.30 -5.53
CA LYS A 58 -15.93 5.68 -4.13
C LYS A 58 -14.78 4.89 -3.52
N ALA A 59 -14.69 3.59 -3.82
CA ALA A 59 -13.58 2.75 -3.38
C ALA A 59 -12.25 3.22 -3.98
N LEU A 60 -12.24 3.55 -5.28
CA LEU A 60 -11.07 4.11 -5.95
C LEU A 60 -10.66 5.47 -5.35
N GLY A 61 -11.63 6.36 -5.14
CA GLY A 61 -11.39 7.65 -4.50
C GLY A 61 -10.81 7.51 -3.09
N ALA A 62 -11.34 6.57 -2.30
CA ALA A 62 -10.82 6.26 -0.98
C ALA A 62 -9.40 5.70 -1.03
N ALA A 63 -9.09 4.81 -1.98
CA ALA A 63 -7.75 4.25 -2.15
C ALA A 63 -6.72 5.32 -2.53
N VAL A 64 -7.07 6.19 -3.49
CA VAL A 64 -6.22 7.32 -3.90
C VAL A 64 -6.01 8.28 -2.74
N LEU A 65 -7.08 8.64 -2.02
CA LEU A 65 -6.98 9.53 -0.87
C LEU A 65 -6.09 8.93 0.23
N ASN A 66 -6.23 7.63 0.50
CA ASN A 66 -5.40 6.93 1.46
C ASN A 66 -3.91 7.02 1.10
N TRP A 67 -3.57 6.73 -0.15
CA TRP A 67 -2.19 6.86 -0.64
C TRP A 67 -1.66 8.29 -0.59
N MET A 68 -2.49 9.28 -0.92
CA MET A 68 -2.12 10.69 -0.85
C MET A 68 -1.86 11.13 0.58
N LEU A 69 -2.71 10.72 1.53
CA LEU A 69 -2.52 11.02 2.95
C LEU A 69 -1.26 10.37 3.48
N ASP A 70 -0.99 9.11 3.10
CA ASP A 70 0.22 8.39 3.52
C ASP A 70 1.49 9.09 3.00
N TYR A 71 1.50 9.49 1.73
CA TYR A 71 2.56 10.32 1.17
C TYR A 71 2.73 11.64 1.91
N MET A 72 1.63 12.31 2.28
CA MET A 72 1.69 13.55 3.04
C MET A 72 2.30 13.34 4.44
N VAL A 73 2.03 12.22 5.12
CA VAL A 73 2.68 11.90 6.40
C VAL A 73 4.18 11.81 6.22
N LEU A 74 4.66 11.08 5.20
CA LEU A 74 6.11 11.00 4.91
C LEU A 74 6.70 12.38 4.59
N PHE A 75 6.01 13.17 3.77
CA PHE A 75 6.46 14.49 3.37
C PHE A 75 6.54 15.45 4.56
N THR A 76 5.55 15.42 5.45
CA THR A 76 5.55 16.22 6.69
C THR A 76 6.62 15.74 7.68
N ALA A 77 6.88 14.44 7.79
CA ALA A 77 7.97 13.90 8.60
C ALA A 77 9.34 14.40 8.12
N LEU A 78 9.57 14.45 6.80
CA LEU A 78 10.78 15.04 6.22
C LEU A 78 10.93 16.52 6.56
N TYR A 79 9.85 17.30 6.43
CA TYR A 79 9.85 18.71 6.82
C TYR A 79 10.11 18.90 8.33
N ALA A 80 9.54 18.05 9.17
CA ALA A 80 9.68 18.12 10.63
C ALA A 80 11.12 17.87 11.09
N VAL A 81 11.86 16.99 10.40
CA VAL A 81 13.30 16.76 10.67
C VAL A 81 14.21 17.82 10.03
N GLY A 82 13.63 18.84 9.38
CA GLY A 82 14.37 19.94 8.75
C GLY A 82 14.87 19.65 7.34
N ALA A 83 14.55 18.48 6.77
CA ALA A 83 14.86 18.20 5.38
C ALA A 83 13.98 19.06 4.47
N LYS A 84 14.56 19.65 3.43
CA LYS A 84 13.84 20.42 2.39
C LYS A 84 13.83 19.67 1.06
N PRO A 85 13.08 18.54 0.97
CA PRO A 85 13.10 17.72 -0.23
C PRO A 85 12.30 18.34 -1.38
N ARG A 86 12.68 17.98 -2.61
CA ARG A 86 11.82 18.17 -3.78
C ARG A 86 10.71 17.12 -3.75
N ALA A 87 9.44 17.54 -3.73
CA ALA A 87 8.28 16.66 -3.65
C ALA A 87 8.29 15.51 -4.68
N SER A 88 8.72 15.79 -5.91
CA SER A 88 8.84 14.78 -6.97
C SER A 88 9.78 13.63 -6.61
N LEU A 89 10.91 13.91 -5.93
CA LEU A 89 11.88 12.88 -5.56
C LEU A 89 11.37 12.05 -4.37
N VAL A 90 10.70 12.68 -3.41
CA VAL A 90 10.03 11.96 -2.31
C VAL A 90 8.95 11.04 -2.85
N LEU A 91 8.20 11.47 -3.87
CA LEU A 91 7.15 10.66 -4.46
C LEU A 91 7.74 9.42 -5.15
N VAL A 92 8.86 9.57 -5.85
CA VAL A 92 9.59 8.44 -6.44
C VAL A 92 10.12 7.51 -5.35
N ALA A 93 10.67 8.05 -4.25
CA ALA A 93 11.15 7.25 -3.13
C ALA A 93 10.01 6.48 -2.45
N PHE A 94 8.87 7.14 -2.23
CA PHE A 94 7.64 6.54 -1.68
C PHE A 94 7.13 5.40 -2.57
N ALA A 95 6.95 5.67 -3.87
CA ALA A 95 6.51 4.64 -4.82
C ALA A 95 7.50 3.45 -4.89
N GLY A 96 8.80 3.74 -4.88
CA GLY A 96 9.84 2.71 -4.83
C GLY A 96 9.76 1.86 -3.56
N SER A 97 9.53 2.48 -2.41
CA SER A 97 9.35 1.77 -1.14
C SER A 97 8.09 0.89 -1.12
N ALA A 98 7.00 1.33 -1.76
CA ALA A 98 5.79 0.53 -1.92
C ALA A 98 6.04 -0.73 -2.76
N VAL A 99 6.83 -0.62 -3.84
CA VAL A 99 7.25 -1.78 -4.66
C VAL A 99 8.12 -2.73 -3.85
N LEU A 100 9.06 -2.21 -3.05
CA LEU A 100 9.88 -3.04 -2.16
C LEU A 100 8.99 -3.76 -1.13
N GLY A 101 7.98 -3.10 -0.59
CA GLY A 101 7.01 -3.69 0.33
C GLY A 101 6.21 -4.87 -0.23
N MET A 102 6.13 -5.02 -1.56
CA MET A 102 5.52 -6.19 -2.20
C MET A 102 6.38 -7.46 -2.09
N ILE A 103 7.65 -7.33 -1.69
CA ILE A 103 8.55 -8.46 -1.48
C ILE A 103 8.44 -8.86 0.01
N PRO A 104 7.79 -9.99 0.35
CA PRO A 104 7.57 -10.39 1.73
C PRO A 104 8.85 -11.04 2.31
N LEU A 105 9.88 -10.23 2.53
CA LEU A 105 11.17 -10.68 3.09
C LEU A 105 11.11 -10.83 4.62
N THR A 106 10.35 -9.99 5.31
CA THR A 106 10.20 -10.05 6.78
C THR A 106 8.72 -10.05 7.20
N PRO A 107 8.33 -10.83 8.22
CA PRO A 107 6.99 -10.75 8.80
C PRO A 107 6.70 -9.31 9.26
N GLY A 108 5.66 -8.69 8.71
CA GLY A 108 5.28 -7.31 9.04
C GLY A 108 6.16 -6.20 8.45
N GLY A 109 7.14 -6.52 7.60
CA GLY A 109 7.96 -5.51 6.90
C GLY A 109 8.90 -4.69 7.81
N ILE A 110 9.15 -5.16 9.04
CA ILE A 110 10.06 -4.52 10.00
C ILE A 110 11.50 -4.66 9.47
N GLY A 111 12.29 -3.58 9.56
CA GLY A 111 13.66 -3.50 9.04
C GLY A 111 13.75 -3.34 7.53
N PHE A 112 13.09 -4.21 6.75
CA PHE A 112 13.25 -4.23 5.29
C PHE A 112 12.71 -2.96 4.62
N VAL A 113 11.46 -2.58 4.92
CA VAL A 113 10.85 -1.39 4.33
C VAL A 113 11.47 -0.10 4.89
N GLU A 114 12.04 -0.13 6.10
CA GLU A 114 12.75 1.02 6.70
C GLU A 114 14.06 1.30 5.95
N ILE A 115 14.86 0.24 5.75
CA ILE A 115 16.11 0.33 5.01
C ILE A 115 15.83 0.73 3.56
N GLY A 116 14.82 0.13 2.93
CA GLY A 116 14.41 0.45 1.57
C GLY A 116 14.00 1.91 1.38
N LEU A 117 13.09 2.40 2.23
CA LEU A 117 12.65 3.80 2.17
C LEU A 117 13.79 4.77 2.48
N THR A 118 14.59 4.49 3.50
CA THR A 118 15.76 5.31 3.86
C THR A 118 16.75 5.39 2.69
N ALA A 119 17.08 4.25 2.07
CA ALA A 119 17.97 4.21 0.91
C ALA A 119 17.42 5.00 -0.27
N MET A 120 16.13 4.92 -0.55
CA MET A 120 15.49 5.69 -1.62
C MET A 120 15.47 7.20 -1.33
N LEU A 121 15.29 7.61 -0.08
CA LEU A 121 15.38 9.01 0.35
C LEU A 121 16.81 9.54 0.24
N VAL A 122 17.81 8.73 0.60
CA VAL A 122 19.23 9.07 0.40
C VAL A 122 19.56 9.22 -1.08
N ALA A 123 19.07 8.30 -1.92
CA ALA A 123 19.21 8.40 -3.37
C ALA A 123 18.49 9.63 -3.95
N ALA A 124 17.42 10.10 -3.29
CA ALA A 124 16.73 11.34 -3.60
C ALA A 124 17.47 12.61 -3.10
N GLY A 125 18.64 12.47 -2.48
CA GLY A 125 19.49 13.57 -2.02
C GLY A 125 19.24 14.03 -0.58
N ILE A 126 18.50 13.25 0.22
CA ILE A 126 18.31 13.53 1.64
C ILE A 126 19.52 13.00 2.43
N PRO A 127 20.10 13.77 3.37
CA PRO A 127 21.16 13.27 4.23
C PRO A 127 20.73 11.99 4.96
N GLY A 128 21.64 11.02 5.07
CA GLY A 128 21.37 9.72 5.69
C GLY A 128 20.71 9.79 7.08
N PRO A 129 21.21 10.62 8.02
CA PRO A 129 20.59 10.79 9.32
C PRO A 129 19.14 11.30 9.24
N ASP A 130 18.89 12.29 8.40
CA ASP A 130 17.56 12.90 8.23
C ASP A 130 16.59 11.92 7.57
N ALA A 131 17.05 11.15 6.57
CA ALA A 131 16.28 10.12 5.90
C ALA A 131 15.87 9.00 6.86
N ALA A 132 16.78 8.57 7.73
CA ALA A 132 16.51 7.56 8.74
C ALA A 132 15.51 8.07 9.78
N LEU A 133 15.72 9.29 10.30
CA LEU A 133 14.81 9.93 11.26
C LEU A 133 13.41 10.12 10.68
N ALA A 134 13.29 10.63 9.46
CA ALA A 134 12.00 10.80 8.79
C ALA A 134 11.30 9.46 8.54
N THR A 135 12.05 8.42 8.15
CA THR A 135 11.51 7.07 7.96
C THR A 135 10.96 6.48 9.26
N LEU A 136 11.67 6.65 10.37
CA LEU A 136 11.23 6.20 11.69
C LEU A 136 10.00 6.97 12.18
N ALA A 137 9.99 8.30 12.00
CA ALA A 137 8.83 9.12 12.32
C ALA A 137 7.60 8.71 11.50
N TYR A 138 7.78 8.50 10.19
CA TYR A 138 6.73 8.01 9.30
C TYR A 138 6.18 6.64 9.76
N ARG A 139 7.06 5.69 10.11
CA ARG A 139 6.67 4.37 10.64
C ARG A 139 5.89 4.46 11.94
N LEU A 140 6.23 5.41 12.81
CA LEU A 140 5.50 5.63 14.05
C LEU A 140 4.02 5.92 13.74
N PHE A 141 3.74 6.82 12.80
CA PHE A 141 2.36 7.13 12.43
C PHE A 141 1.69 6.01 11.62
N GLN A 142 2.42 5.39 10.68
CA GLN A 142 1.83 4.40 9.78
C GLN A 142 1.54 3.06 10.47
N PHE A 143 2.41 2.60 11.38
CA PHE A 143 2.25 1.31 12.07
C PHE A 143 1.64 1.45 13.46
N TRP A 144 2.05 2.47 14.24
CA TRP A 144 1.62 2.55 15.64
C TRP A 144 0.31 3.29 15.84
N LEU A 145 -0.24 4.01 14.85
CA LEU A 145 -1.57 4.62 14.96
C LEU A 145 -2.71 3.63 14.68
N PRO A 146 -2.62 2.76 13.64
CA PRO A 146 -3.68 1.78 13.36
C PRO A 146 -3.83 0.71 14.44
N ILE A 147 -2.75 0.33 15.15
CA ILE A 147 -2.80 -0.71 16.19
C ILE A 147 -3.71 -0.30 17.37
N PRO A 148 -3.52 0.86 18.03
CA PRO A 148 -4.43 1.37 19.05
C PRO A 148 -5.82 1.64 18.51
N ALA A 149 -5.95 2.21 17.31
CA ALA A 149 -7.25 2.48 16.71
C ALA A 149 -8.06 1.19 16.52
N GLY A 150 -7.41 0.12 16.03
CA GLY A 150 -7.98 -1.21 15.91
C GLY A 150 -8.33 -1.83 17.27
N ALA A 151 -7.47 -1.68 18.28
CA ALA A 151 -7.75 -2.15 19.63
C ALA A 151 -8.96 -1.44 20.26
N ILE A 152 -9.04 -0.11 20.12
CA ILE A 152 -10.18 0.68 20.57
C ILE A 152 -11.46 0.25 19.85
N ALA A 153 -11.42 0.11 18.52
CA ALA A 153 -12.54 -0.37 17.73
C ALA A 153 -13.00 -1.76 18.18
N TYR A 154 -12.06 -2.67 18.47
CA TYR A 154 -12.35 -4.00 19.00
C TYR A 154 -13.01 -3.94 20.38
N LEU A 155 -12.52 -3.08 21.28
CA LEU A 155 -13.13 -2.90 22.61
C LEU A 155 -14.56 -2.33 22.50
N PHE A 156 -14.80 -1.38 21.59
CA PHE A 156 -16.14 -0.86 21.30
C PHE A 156 -17.05 -1.93 20.70
N PHE A 157 -16.54 -2.74 19.76
CA PHE A 157 -17.28 -3.85 19.16
C PHE A 157 -17.65 -4.90 20.21
N LYS A 158 -16.68 -5.33 21.04
CA LYS A 158 -16.91 -6.27 22.14
C LYS A 158 -17.94 -5.74 23.14
N ARG A 159 -17.93 -4.43 23.43
CA ARG A 159 -18.94 -3.79 24.29
C ARG A 159 -20.34 -3.75 23.66
N LYS A 160 -20.43 -3.57 22.34
CA LYS A 160 -21.71 -3.41 21.63
C LYS A 160 -22.36 -4.73 21.21
N TYR A 161 -21.57 -5.76 20.91
CA TYR A 161 -22.03 -7.03 20.34
C TYR A 161 -21.64 -8.27 21.16
N GLY A 162 -20.97 -8.11 22.30
CA GLY A 162 -20.44 -9.21 23.12
C GLY A 162 -21.46 -10.02 23.95
N LYS A 163 -22.75 -10.01 23.60
CA LYS A 163 -23.66 -11.04 24.12
C LYS A 163 -23.57 -12.24 23.17
N PRO A 164 -23.01 -13.39 23.59
CA PRO A 164 -23.06 -14.58 22.78
C PRO A 164 -24.54 -14.87 22.51
N LEU A 165 -24.90 -14.98 21.22
CA LEU A 165 -26.14 -15.62 20.82
C LEU A 165 -26.06 -17.02 21.42
N ALA A 166 -26.79 -17.22 22.52
CA ALA A 166 -27.04 -18.55 23.03
C ALA A 166 -27.60 -19.33 21.85
N LEU A 167 -26.85 -20.32 21.38
CA LEU A 167 -27.36 -21.31 20.46
C LEU A 167 -28.35 -22.17 21.27
N GLU A 168 -29.50 -21.58 21.58
CA GLU A 168 -30.67 -22.30 22.07
C GLU A 168 -31.17 -23.18 20.92
N GLY A 169 -31.08 -24.48 21.14
CA GLY A 169 -31.97 -25.43 20.47
C GLY A 169 -31.37 -26.26 19.35
N THR A 170 -30.38 -27.10 19.64
CA THR A 170 -30.22 -28.38 18.90
C THR A 170 -29.82 -29.51 19.85
N THR A 171 -30.66 -29.78 20.84
CA THR A 171 -30.78 -31.12 21.44
C THR A 171 -32.27 -31.41 21.58
N GLY A 172 -32.77 -32.15 20.60
CA GLY A 172 -34.10 -32.75 20.54
C GLY A 172 -34.02 -33.92 19.57
#